data_AF-A0A8C3YF04-F1
#
_entry.id   AF-A0A8C3YF04-F1
#
_cell.length_a   1.000
_cell.length_b   1.000
_cell.length_c   1.000
_cell.angle_alpha   90.00
_cell.angle_beta   90.00
_cell.angle_gamma   90.00
#
_symmetry.space_group_name_H-M   'P 1'
#
loop_
_entity.id
_entity.type
_entity.pdbx_description
1 polymer ?
#
loop_
_entity_poly.entity_id
_entity_poly.type
_entity_poly.pdbx_seq_one_letter_code
_entity_poly.pdbx_strand_id
1 'polypeptide(L)'
;VNTSPSPGPQPHFLDGVRHATHKSQRCQAPATPQVFVGIPPPCDKKGRVKVPAAFTVVHLKPAWKLTYLERLAHEVGREYQVVTATLEEKREEKAAWAAWVWASPEVLWEGSATRGSQVSLCLFPLFCGPELRNYL
;
A
#
# COMPACT_ATOMS: atom_id res chain seq x y z
N VAL A 1 18.34 24.46 20.66
CA VAL A 1 18.92 24.44 22.02
C VAL A 1 20.40 24.20 21.83
N ASN A 2 21.24 25.23 21.98
CA ASN A 2 22.68 25.18 21.64
C ASN A 2 23.56 24.75 22.84
N THR A 3 22.94 24.46 23.98
CA THR A 3 23.62 24.15 25.24
C THR A 3 23.94 22.67 25.42
N SER A 4 23.32 21.79 24.63
CA SER A 4 23.61 20.35 24.61
C SER A 4 22.80 19.71 23.46
N PRO A 5 23.33 18.69 22.76
CA PRO A 5 22.60 18.00 21.68
C PRO A 5 21.33 17.28 22.16
N SER A 6 21.18 17.10 23.48
CA SER A 6 19.96 16.61 24.13
C SER A 6 19.37 17.71 25.03
N PRO A 7 18.04 17.92 25.10
CA PRO A 7 16.94 17.23 24.44
C PRO A 7 16.42 18.05 23.25
N GLY A 8 16.97 17.80 22.06
CA GLY A 8 16.48 18.39 20.81
C GLY A 8 15.24 17.68 20.26
N PRO A 9 14.49 18.31 19.34
CA PRO A 9 13.44 17.63 18.59
C PRO A 9 14.03 16.44 17.83
N GLN A 10 13.45 15.25 18.02
CA GLN A 10 13.91 14.04 17.35
C GLN A 10 13.43 14.03 15.90
N PRO A 11 14.28 13.74 14.91
CA PRO A 11 13.87 13.66 13.51
C PRO A 11 13.07 12.37 13.29
N HIS A 12 11.75 12.45 13.44
CA HIS A 12 10.86 11.38 13.02
C HIS A 12 10.12 11.85 11.78
N PHE A 13 10.63 11.39 10.64
CA PHE A 13 10.24 11.81 9.29
C PHE A 13 8.73 11.69 8.97
N LEU A 14 7.97 10.93 9.77
CA LEU A 14 6.52 10.69 9.59
C LEU A 14 5.64 11.53 10.54
N ASP A 15 6.14 12.70 10.94
CA ASP A 15 5.51 13.52 11.98
C ASP A 15 4.34 14.40 11.56
N GLY A 16 4.12 14.54 10.25
CA GLY A 16 3.11 15.46 9.73
C GLY A 16 1.70 15.22 10.30
N VAL A 17 1.41 14.00 10.76
CA VAL A 17 0.12 13.61 11.33
C VAL A 17 0.00 14.00 12.82
N ARG A 18 1.10 14.13 13.56
CA ARG A 18 1.09 14.30 15.04
C ARG A 18 0.95 15.75 15.49
N HIS A 19 1.05 16.71 14.58
CA HIS A 19 1.04 18.13 14.91
C HIS A 19 -0.33 18.66 15.37
N ALA A 20 -1.43 17.97 15.07
CA ALA A 20 -2.76 18.58 15.12
C ALA A 20 -3.26 18.91 16.53
N THR A 21 -3.17 18.06 17.56
CA THR A 21 -3.77 18.39 18.88
C THR A 21 -3.25 17.57 20.07
N HIS A 22 -1.98 17.14 20.12
CA HIS A 22 -1.49 16.26 21.21
C HIS A 22 -1.47 16.90 22.63
N LYS A 23 -1.76 18.21 22.75
CA LYS A 23 -1.68 18.93 24.04
C LYS A 23 -2.97 18.86 24.86
N SER A 24 -4.12 18.56 24.27
CA SER A 24 -5.40 18.52 24.99
C SER A 24 -5.64 17.16 25.65
N GLN A 25 -6.27 17.12 26.83
CA GLN A 25 -6.57 15.87 27.57
C GLN A 25 -7.42 14.88 26.76
N ARG A 26 -8.30 15.39 25.88
CA ARG A 26 -9.10 14.57 24.95
C ARG A 26 -8.26 13.88 23.87
N CYS A 27 -7.09 14.44 23.55
CA CYS A 27 -6.18 13.96 22.51
C CYS A 27 -4.93 13.27 23.11
N GLN A 28 -4.89 13.06 24.43
CA GLN A 28 -3.85 12.28 25.12
C GLN A 28 -4.10 10.76 25.05
N ALA A 29 -5.30 10.34 24.65
CA ALA A 29 -5.60 8.93 24.40
C ALA A 29 -4.94 8.49 23.07
N PRO A 30 -4.02 7.50 23.07
CA PRO A 30 -3.29 7.11 21.88
C PRO A 30 -4.14 6.18 21.02
N ALA A 31 -5.17 6.71 20.36
CA ALA A 31 -5.58 6.18 19.06
C ALA A 31 -4.61 6.74 18.01
N THR A 32 -3.32 6.45 18.19
CA THR A 32 -2.27 6.95 17.31
C THR A 32 -2.39 6.24 15.96
N PRO A 33 -2.42 7.01 14.85
CA PRO A 33 -2.37 6.41 13.53
C PRO A 33 -1.06 5.63 13.39
N GLN A 34 -1.16 4.35 13.09
CA GLN A 34 0.01 3.53 12.79
C GLN A 34 0.42 3.85 11.34
N VAL A 35 1.58 4.50 11.20
CA VAL A 35 2.15 4.83 9.90
C VAL A 35 3.29 3.88 9.62
N PHE A 36 3.17 3.12 8.54
CA PHE A 36 4.18 2.15 8.11
C PHE A 36 4.75 2.58 6.76
N VAL A 37 5.97 2.14 6.49
CA VAL A 37 6.58 2.19 5.16
C VAL A 37 6.64 0.76 4.66
N GLY A 38 5.97 0.49 3.55
CA GLY A 38 5.59 -0.86 3.15
C GLY A 38 4.33 -1.36 3.86
N ILE A 39 3.86 -2.53 3.45
CA ILE A 39 2.68 -3.18 4.01
C ILE A 39 3.15 -4.33 4.91
N PRO A 40 2.96 -4.22 6.23
CA PRO A 40 3.35 -5.29 7.14
C PRO A 40 2.34 -6.46 7.08
N PRO A 41 2.75 -7.68 7.50
CA PRO A 41 1.91 -8.88 7.44
C PRO A 41 0.51 -8.77 8.07
N PRO A 42 0.29 -8.02 9.17
CA PRO A 42 -1.06 -7.83 9.72
C PRO A 42 -2.00 -6.98 8.84
N CYS A 43 -1.44 -6.19 7.91
CA CYS A 43 -2.16 -5.30 7.02
C CYS A 43 -2.40 -5.90 5.62
N ASP A 44 -1.73 -7.00 5.26
CA ASP A 44 -1.80 -7.61 3.92
C ASP A 44 -3.21 -8.04 3.50
N LYS A 45 -3.98 -8.60 4.44
CA LYS A 45 -5.32 -9.16 4.19
C LYS A 45 -6.44 -8.11 4.23
N LYS A 46 -6.14 -6.90 4.67
CA LYS A 46 -7.14 -5.85 4.89
C LYS A 46 -7.29 -5.02 3.62
N GLY A 47 -8.53 -4.71 3.24
CA GLY A 47 -8.83 -3.81 2.14
C GLY A 47 -8.23 -2.42 2.39
N ARG A 48 -7.39 -1.94 1.48
CA ARG A 48 -6.77 -0.62 1.57
C ARG A 48 -7.65 0.42 0.90
N VAL A 49 -7.97 1.48 1.62
CA VAL A 49 -8.74 2.60 1.09
C VAL A 49 -7.78 3.65 0.54
N LYS A 50 -8.05 4.11 -0.67
CA LYS A 50 -7.37 5.23 -1.32
C LYS A 50 -8.19 6.50 -1.10
N VAL A 51 -7.56 7.59 -0.63
CA VAL A 51 -8.24 8.89 -0.42
C VAL A 51 -8.08 9.73 -1.69
N PRO A 52 -9.13 9.96 -2.49
CA PRO A 52 -9.01 10.65 -3.77
C PRO A 52 -8.55 12.12 -3.63
N ALA A 53 -8.97 12.78 -2.55
CA ALA A 53 -8.61 14.16 -2.24
C ALA A 53 -7.12 14.38 -1.93
N ALA A 54 -6.34 13.32 -1.71
CA ALA A 54 -4.91 13.40 -1.43
C ALA A 54 -4.03 13.07 -2.64
N PHE A 55 -4.62 12.79 -3.81
CA PHE A 55 -3.86 12.37 -4.97
C PHE A 55 -3.16 13.52 -5.68
N THR A 56 -1.87 13.33 -5.93
CA THR A 56 -1.01 14.23 -6.70
C THR A 56 -1.51 14.38 -8.14
N VAL A 57 -2.04 13.31 -8.76
CA VAL A 57 -2.60 13.35 -10.12
C VAL A 57 -3.77 14.33 -10.25
N VAL A 58 -4.56 14.48 -9.19
CA VAL A 58 -5.76 15.35 -9.20
C VAL A 58 -5.39 16.80 -8.87
N HIS A 59 -4.43 17.02 -7.97
CA HIS A 59 -4.14 18.35 -7.41
C HIS A 59 -2.92 19.03 -8.03
N LEU A 60 -1.96 18.27 -8.55
CA LEU A 60 -0.73 18.81 -9.10
C LEU A 60 -0.87 19.04 -10.61
N LYS A 61 -0.44 20.21 -11.07
CA LYS A 61 -0.32 20.46 -12.51
C LYS A 61 0.79 19.58 -13.11
N PRO A 62 0.61 19.06 -14.34
CA PRO A 62 1.58 18.15 -14.95
C PRO A 62 2.96 18.81 -15.20
N ALA A 63 3.02 20.14 -15.29
CA ALA A 63 4.27 20.87 -15.47
C ALA A 63 5.10 21.03 -14.18
N TRP A 64 4.56 20.66 -13.02
CA TRP A 64 5.25 20.83 -11.73
C TRP A 64 6.01 19.57 -11.34
N LYS A 65 7.22 19.77 -10.80
CA LYS A 65 8.10 18.69 -10.38
C LYS A 65 7.63 18.11 -9.04
N LEU A 66 7.54 16.79 -8.95
CA LEU A 66 7.28 16.03 -7.73
C LEU A 66 8.57 15.38 -7.24
N THR A 67 8.73 15.25 -5.92
CA THR A 67 9.75 14.41 -5.30
C THR A 67 9.11 13.23 -4.58
N TYR A 68 9.74 12.05 -4.68
CA TYR A 68 9.31 10.88 -3.95
C TYR A 68 9.87 10.92 -2.52
N LEU A 69 9.00 10.62 -1.56
CA LEU A 69 9.34 10.61 -0.15
C LEU A 69 10.47 9.60 0.16
N GLU A 70 10.48 8.45 -0.53
CA GLU A 70 11.53 7.43 -0.46
C GLU A 70 12.92 7.98 -0.77
N ARG A 71 13.04 8.81 -1.82
CA ARG A 71 14.32 9.41 -2.22
C ARG A 71 14.84 10.39 -1.17
N LEU A 72 13.97 11.27 -0.68
CA LEU A 72 14.32 12.22 0.38
C LEU A 72 14.73 11.49 1.66
N ALA A 73 14.04 10.40 2.00
CA ALA A 73 14.37 9.62 3.18
C ALA A 73 15.77 8.98 3.09
N HIS A 74 16.14 8.47 1.91
CA HIS A 74 17.49 7.94 1.68
C HIS A 74 18.56 9.03 1.82
N GLU A 75 18.33 10.21 1.23
CA GLU A 75 19.26 11.35 1.32
C GLU A 75 19.46 11.85 2.76
N VAL A 76 18.41 11.80 3.60
CA VAL A 76 18.44 12.23 5.01
C VAL A 76 18.98 11.15 5.95
N GLY A 77 19.38 9.98 5.43
CA GLY A 77 20.07 8.93 6.20
C GLY A 77 19.15 7.83 6.72
N ARG A 78 18.04 7.54 6.02
CA ARG A 78 17.21 6.37 6.32
C ARG A 78 17.73 5.15 5.55
N GLU A 79 18.35 4.22 6.27
CA GLU A 79 19.12 3.11 5.69
C GLU A 79 18.27 1.94 5.15
N TYR A 80 17.03 1.75 5.64
CA TYR A 80 16.22 0.55 5.39
C TYR A 80 15.51 0.50 4.02
N GLN A 81 15.96 1.25 3.02
CA GLN A 81 15.34 1.28 1.70
C GLN A 81 15.42 -0.07 0.98
N VAL A 82 16.63 -0.64 0.91
CA VAL A 82 16.89 -1.91 0.20
C VAL A 82 16.10 -3.06 0.83
N VAL A 83 16.05 -3.10 2.17
CA VAL A 83 15.31 -4.13 2.91
C VAL A 83 13.82 -4.03 2.61
N THR A 84 13.26 -2.81 2.62
CA THR A 84 11.84 -2.60 2.32
C THR A 84 11.50 -3.01 0.89
N ALA A 85 12.34 -2.65 -0.09
CA ALA A 85 12.13 -3.01 -1.49
C ALA A 85 12.10 -4.53 -1.70
N THR A 86 13.05 -5.27 -1.13
CA THR A 86 13.09 -6.75 -1.25
C THR A 86 11.91 -7.45 -0.57
N LEU A 87 11.37 -6.87 0.50
CA LEU A 87 10.20 -7.41 1.19
C LEU A 87 8.91 -7.12 0.44
N GLU A 88 8.78 -5.94 -0.18
CA GLU A 88 7.64 -5.59 -1.01
C GLU A 88 7.60 -6.42 -2.29
N GLU A 89 8.73 -6.68 -2.95
CA GLU A 89 8.80 -7.55 -4.14
C GLU A 89 8.25 -8.96 -3.83
N LYS A 90 8.71 -9.57 -2.73
CA LYS A 90 8.21 -10.87 -2.26
C LYS A 90 6.72 -10.84 -1.92
N ARG A 91 6.19 -9.70 -1.48
CA ARG A 91 4.76 -9.53 -1.15
C ARG A 91 3.93 -9.39 -2.42
N GLU A 92 4.43 -8.68 -3.43
CA GLU A 92 3.77 -8.51 -4.72
C GLU A 92 3.62 -9.84 -5.45
N GLU A 93 4.66 -10.69 -5.43
CA GLU A 93 4.58 -12.05 -5.98
C GLU A 93 3.50 -12.89 -5.30
N LYS A 94 3.46 -12.87 -3.96
CA LYS A 94 2.43 -13.59 -3.18
C LYS A 94 1.03 -13.03 -3.43
N ALA A 95 0.90 -11.72 -3.56
CA ALA A 95 -0.37 -11.07 -3.84
C ALA A 95 -0.85 -11.36 -5.27
N ALA A 96 0.06 -11.38 -6.24
CA ALA A 96 -0.23 -11.74 -7.62
C ALA A 96 -0.64 -13.22 -7.71
N TRP A 97 0.10 -14.12 -7.07
CA TRP A 97 -0.27 -15.54 -6.98
C TRP A 97 -1.65 -15.71 -6.34
N ALA A 98 -1.90 -15.10 -5.18
CA ALA A 98 -3.20 -15.15 -4.53
C ALA A 98 -4.30 -14.61 -5.44
N ALA A 99 -4.12 -13.45 -6.08
CA ALA A 99 -5.09 -12.89 -7.01
C ALA A 99 -5.36 -13.83 -8.19
N TRP A 100 -4.33 -14.48 -8.74
CA TRP A 100 -4.44 -15.46 -9.81
C TRP A 100 -5.24 -16.70 -9.37
N VAL A 101 -4.95 -17.23 -8.18
CA VAL A 101 -5.67 -18.38 -7.59
C VAL A 101 -7.14 -18.04 -7.33
N TRP A 102 -7.42 -16.85 -6.79
CA TRP A 102 -8.80 -16.40 -6.53
C TRP A 102 -9.57 -16.03 -7.81
N ALA A 103 -8.88 -15.61 -8.88
CA ALA A 103 -9.46 -15.34 -10.19
C ALA A 103 -9.59 -16.59 -11.06
N SER A 104 -9.02 -17.73 -10.64
CA SER A 104 -9.04 -18.97 -11.41
C SER A 104 -10.48 -19.53 -11.48
N PRO A 105 -11.01 -19.88 -12.67
CA PRO A 105 -12.41 -20.27 -12.86
C PRO A 105 -12.89 -21.48 -12.03
N GLU A 106 -11.98 -22.38 -11.62
CA GLU A 106 -12.32 -23.57 -10.83
C GLU A 106 -12.85 -23.23 -9.42
N VAL A 107 -12.29 -22.22 -8.75
CA VAL A 107 -12.71 -21.80 -7.40
C VAL A 107 -14.00 -20.98 -7.45
N LEU A 108 -14.25 -20.27 -8.56
CA LEU A 108 -15.47 -19.48 -8.77
C LEU A 108 -16.71 -20.38 -8.99
N TRP A 109 -16.53 -21.61 -9.47
CA TRP A 109 -17.62 -22.54 -9.78
C TRP A 109 -18.31 -23.14 -8.54
N GLU A 110 -17.61 -23.25 -7.41
CA GLU A 110 -18.18 -23.75 -6.15
C GLU A 110 -19.20 -22.77 -5.52
N GLY A 111 -19.18 -21.49 -5.91
CA GLY A 111 -20.16 -20.48 -5.46
C GLY A 111 -21.47 -20.44 -6.25
N SER A 112 -21.57 -21.15 -7.38
CA SER A 112 -22.76 -21.16 -8.25
C SER A 112 -23.79 -22.26 -7.94
N ALA A 113 -23.55 -23.10 -6.92
CA ALA A 113 -24.39 -24.26 -6.62
C ALA A 113 -25.73 -23.97 -5.91
N THR A 114 -26.18 -22.71 -5.82
CA THR A 114 -27.54 -22.35 -5.36
C THR A 114 -28.22 -21.35 -6.29
N ARG A 115 -28.32 -21.69 -7.57
CA ARG A 115 -29.46 -21.29 -8.41
C ARG A 115 -29.52 -22.23 -9.60
N GLY A 116 -30.42 -23.20 -9.52
CA GLY A 116 -30.70 -24.11 -10.61
C GLY A 116 -31.09 -23.34 -11.87
N SER A 117 -30.23 -23.37 -12.88
CA SER A 117 -30.63 -23.29 -14.27
C SER A 117 -29.44 -23.68 -15.15
N GLN A 118 -29.50 -24.92 -15.60
CA GLN A 118 -29.06 -25.41 -16.90
C GLN A 118 -28.42 -24.34 -17.81
N VAL A 119 -27.09 -24.23 -17.79
CA VAL A 119 -26.36 -23.65 -18.93
C VAL A 119 -25.39 -24.70 -19.44
N SER A 120 -25.73 -25.13 -20.64
CA SER A 120 -25.07 -26.10 -21.49
C SER A 120 -23.55 -25.93 -21.54
N LEU A 121 -22.87 -27.07 -21.37
CA LEU A 121 -21.48 -27.31 -21.70
C LEU A 121 -21.15 -26.82 -23.13
N CYS A 122 -20.29 -25.81 -23.23
CA CYS A 122 -19.36 -25.59 -24.33
C CYS A 122 -18.05 -25.15 -23.66
N LEU A 123 -17.25 -26.09 -23.14
CA LEU A 123 -16.16 -26.75 -23.85
C LEU A 123 -15.13 -25.76 -24.43
N PHE A 124 -14.04 -25.65 -23.66
CA PHE A 124 -12.63 -25.47 -24.03
C PHE A 124 -11.93 -24.10 -24.00
N PRO A 125 -10.70 -24.07 -23.42
CA PRO A 125 -9.97 -22.86 -23.07
C PRO A 125 -8.93 -22.50 -24.13
N LEU A 126 -8.89 -21.22 -24.55
CA LEU A 126 -7.76 -20.66 -25.29
C LEU A 126 -6.84 -19.93 -24.31
N PHE A 127 -5.84 -20.70 -23.92
CA PHE A 127 -4.51 -20.28 -23.53
C PHE A 127 -4.04 -19.10 -24.42
N CYS A 128 -3.96 -17.89 -23.86
CA CYS A 128 -3.13 -16.81 -24.40
C CYS A 128 -2.45 -16.12 -23.22
N GLY A 129 -1.12 -16.23 -23.19
CA GLY A 129 -0.27 -15.92 -22.06
C GLY A 129 -0.07 -14.42 -21.76
N PRO A 130 0.86 -14.11 -20.84
CA PRO A 130 1.01 -12.81 -20.19
C PRO A 130 1.87 -11.87 -21.04
N GLU A 131 1.29 -11.29 -22.08
CA GLU A 131 1.79 -10.03 -22.63
C GLU A 131 0.85 -8.93 -22.13
N LEU A 132 1.34 -8.13 -21.19
CA LEU A 132 0.94 -6.74 -20.86
C LEU A 132 1.55 -6.36 -19.48
N ARG A 133 2.87 -6.56 -19.34
CA ARG A 133 3.67 -5.66 -18.49
C ARG A 133 3.97 -4.46 -19.37
N ASN A 134 3.61 -3.26 -18.89
CA ASN A 134 3.70 -1.95 -19.54
C ASN A 134 2.47 -1.52 -20.36
N TYR A 135 1.35 -1.26 -19.69
CA TYR A 135 0.53 -0.07 -19.95
C TYR A 135 -0.14 0.35 -18.64
N LEU A 136 0.56 1.23 -17.93
CA LEU A 136 0.15 2.25 -16.94
C LEU A 136 1.22 2.41 -15.85
#